data_AF-A0A2S5KFI0-F1
#
_entry.id   AF-A0A2S5KFI0-F1
#
_cell.length_a   1.000
_cell.length_b   1.000
_cell.length_c   1.000
_cell.angle_alpha   90.00
_cell.angle_beta   90.00
_cell.angle_gamma   90.00
#
_symmetry.space_group_name_H-M   'P 1'
#
loop_
_entity.id
_entity.type
_entity.pdbx_description
1 polymer ?
#
loop_
_entity_poly.entity_id
_entity_poly.type
_entity_poly.pdbx_seq_one_letter_code
_entity_poly.pdbx_strand_id
1 'polypeptide(L)'
;MIYQCYSCSKTSFEIICPWCSGGVPTTTNSWGTKTPSPATSEQMIPLNPSFYPEFQYQSKGIIKDLFGKKKEQSQLNSLLQNVLDKYATFKDPYFTNFIYTTKFSHDKRSESDLSEDKSTYSDFVLFREVLVRKGFNELEELPMLLDKLLLTTSFNAVYNGFAKEVKRHIKPTLTESLKSWIEEAGTTFRSDISLFLYFVWNNNIAFSALEFNENAQSTPGTPLISIDNVRKYISICETIYFDILVERLAIRLEHFNPDKYVNMYSVDSMNGFEFEDFLVKIFQTLGYDVKETKKTQDQGADLFVTRFDKNIVIQAKNYSGSVGNSAVQQAISAKAFYSCDEAMVITNSYFTNSAKELAESAKVRLIDRNELQKYLEDYNQKIIEEFE
;
A
#
# COMPACT_ATOMS: atom_id res chain seq x y z
N MET A 1 -6.76 -12.31 -21.46
CA MET A 1 -6.00 -12.64 -20.24
C MET A 1 -5.44 -11.37 -19.59
N ILE A 2 -5.18 -11.35 -18.28
CA ILE A 2 -4.50 -10.25 -17.55
C ILE A 2 -3.05 -10.63 -17.21
N TYR A 3 -2.18 -9.63 -17.21
CA TYR A 3 -0.74 -9.76 -16.98
C TYR A 3 -0.28 -8.76 -15.92
N GLN A 4 0.75 -9.12 -15.15
CA GLN A 4 1.42 -8.24 -14.21
C GLN A 4 2.84 -7.94 -14.70
N CYS A 5 3.21 -6.67 -14.71
CA CYS A 5 4.57 -6.26 -15.01
C CYS A 5 5.49 -6.67 -13.86
N TYR A 6 6.53 -7.40 -14.20
CA TYR A 6 7.59 -7.78 -13.30
C TYR A 6 8.27 -6.56 -12.66
N SER A 7 8.58 -5.51 -13.44
CA SER A 7 9.40 -4.39 -12.96
C SER A 7 8.63 -3.33 -12.16
N CYS A 8 7.36 -3.09 -12.47
CA CYS A 8 6.57 -2.04 -11.80
C CYS A 8 5.34 -2.56 -11.05
N SER A 9 5.13 -3.88 -11.02
CA SER A 9 3.98 -4.55 -10.38
C SER A 9 2.59 -4.17 -10.90
N LYS A 10 2.49 -3.26 -11.86
CA LYS A 10 1.21 -2.83 -12.47
C LYS A 10 0.63 -3.92 -13.34
N THR A 11 -0.71 -3.95 -13.41
CA THR A 11 -1.44 -4.95 -14.18
C THR A 11 -2.03 -4.36 -15.46
N SER A 12 -2.04 -5.14 -16.54
CA SER A 12 -2.51 -4.73 -17.85
C SER A 12 -3.06 -5.93 -18.63
N PHE A 13 -3.80 -5.64 -19.69
CA PHE A 13 -4.21 -6.64 -20.70
C PHE A 13 -3.20 -6.73 -21.86
N GLU A 14 -2.22 -5.84 -21.89
CA GLU A 14 -1.13 -5.82 -22.87
C GLU A 14 -0.01 -6.81 -22.48
N ILE A 15 0.57 -7.47 -23.48
CA ILE A 15 1.73 -8.37 -23.31
C ILE A 15 3.06 -7.62 -23.20
N ILE A 16 3.06 -6.31 -23.45
CA ILE A 16 4.20 -5.40 -23.27
C ILE A 16 3.79 -4.35 -22.25
N CYS A 17 4.63 -4.12 -21.24
CA CYS A 17 4.31 -3.18 -20.17
C CYS A 17 4.20 -1.74 -20.69
N PRO A 18 3.02 -1.10 -20.66
CA PRO A 18 2.85 0.27 -21.16
C PRO A 18 3.67 1.32 -20.41
N TRP A 19 4.07 1.03 -19.16
CA TRP A 19 4.78 1.97 -18.28
C TRP A 19 6.29 1.81 -18.25
N CYS A 20 6.83 0.67 -18.72
CA CYS A 20 8.26 0.37 -18.64
C CYS A 20 8.96 0.46 -20.01
N SER A 21 8.19 0.52 -21.10
CA SER A 21 8.68 0.43 -22.48
C SER A 21 9.28 1.75 -23.02
N GLY A 22 10.13 2.39 -22.22
CA GLY A 22 10.86 3.62 -22.55
C GLY A 22 12.29 3.69 -22.00
N GLY A 23 12.72 2.73 -21.19
CA GLY A 23 14.10 2.62 -20.71
C GLY A 23 14.80 1.43 -21.35
N VAL A 24 15.57 1.64 -22.41
CA VAL A 24 16.52 0.61 -22.89
C VAL A 24 17.72 0.64 -21.95
N PRO A 25 18.02 -0.43 -21.19
CA PRO A 25 19.31 -0.53 -20.53
C PRO A 25 20.37 -0.68 -21.63
N THR A 26 21.29 0.28 -21.74
CA THR A 26 22.47 0.12 -22.59
C THR A 26 23.59 -0.50 -21.76
N THR A 27 23.99 -1.72 -22.11
CA THR A 27 25.23 -2.30 -21.59
C THR A 27 26.38 -1.77 -22.43
N THR A 28 27.37 -1.15 -21.79
CA THR A 28 28.63 -0.77 -22.44
C THR A 28 29.59 -1.94 -22.31
N ASN A 29 29.95 -2.56 -23.43
CA ASN A 29 31.08 -3.50 -23.42
C ASN A 29 32.39 -2.70 -23.33
N SER A 30 33.48 -3.36 -22.87
CA SER A 30 34.81 -2.75 -22.63
C SER A 30 35.44 -2.01 -23.82
N TRP A 31 34.80 -2.01 -25.00
CA TRP A 31 35.24 -1.35 -26.23
C TRP A 31 34.32 -0.19 -26.66
N GLY A 32 33.48 0.35 -25.75
CA GLY A 32 32.74 1.60 -25.96
C GLY A 32 31.58 1.53 -26.97
N THR A 33 31.26 0.34 -27.49
CA THR A 33 30.08 0.13 -28.35
C THR A 33 28.84 -0.06 -27.49
N LYS A 34 27.85 0.83 -27.66
CA LYS A 34 26.51 0.69 -27.10
C LYS A 34 25.74 -0.31 -27.96
N THR A 35 25.64 -1.55 -27.52
CA THR A 35 24.70 -2.51 -28.11
C THR A 35 23.39 -2.48 -27.34
N PRO A 36 22.23 -2.41 -28.01
CA PRO A 36 20.95 -2.61 -27.34
C PRO A 36 20.97 -4.02 -26.74
N SER A 37 20.75 -4.13 -25.43
CA SER A 37 20.33 -5.41 -24.87
C SER A 37 19.04 -5.82 -25.59
N PRO A 38 18.84 -7.10 -25.96
CA PRO A 38 17.58 -7.53 -26.53
C PRO A 38 16.50 -7.09 -25.55
N ALA A 39 15.57 -6.23 -25.99
CA ALA A 39 14.40 -5.91 -25.19
C ALA A 39 13.69 -7.24 -24.96
N THR A 40 13.91 -7.85 -23.79
CA THR A 40 13.29 -9.13 -23.45
C THR A 40 11.80 -8.86 -23.36
N SER A 41 11.06 -9.39 -24.33
CA SER A 41 9.60 -9.45 -24.42
C SER A 41 8.95 -10.22 -23.25
N GLU A 42 9.61 -10.33 -22.10
CA GLU A 42 9.29 -11.20 -20.97
C GLU A 42 9.06 -10.42 -19.67
N GLN A 43 8.66 -9.15 -19.75
CA GLN A 43 8.38 -8.35 -18.54
C GLN A 43 6.97 -8.56 -17.99
N MET A 44 6.06 -9.21 -18.73
CA MET A 44 4.65 -9.34 -18.34
C MET A 44 4.32 -10.80 -18.01
N ILE A 45 3.99 -11.07 -16.75
CA ILE A 45 3.65 -12.39 -16.24
C ILE A 45 2.12 -12.58 -16.26
N PRO A 46 1.57 -13.54 -17.01
CA PRO A 46 0.14 -13.78 -17.01
C PRO A 46 -0.33 -14.39 -15.69
N LEU A 47 -1.59 -14.12 -15.35
CA LEU A 47 -2.26 -14.76 -14.22
C LEU A 47 -2.46 -16.27 -14.44
N ASN A 48 -2.51 -16.71 -15.71
CA ASN A 48 -2.61 -18.11 -16.10
C ASN A 48 -1.34 -18.55 -16.86
N PRO A 49 -0.60 -19.57 -16.38
CA PRO A 49 0.60 -20.07 -17.05
C PRO A 49 0.40 -20.54 -18.50
N SER A 50 -0.82 -20.88 -18.91
CA SER A 50 -1.10 -21.29 -20.29
C SER A 50 -0.84 -20.20 -21.33
N PHE A 51 -0.65 -18.96 -20.88
CA PHE A 51 -0.35 -17.81 -21.72
C PHE A 51 1.15 -17.49 -21.79
N TYR A 52 2.02 -18.33 -21.20
CA TYR A 52 3.46 -18.15 -21.37
C TYR A 52 3.88 -18.31 -22.84
N PRO A 53 4.77 -17.42 -23.35
CA PRO A 53 5.25 -17.49 -24.74
C PRO A 53 5.85 -18.84 -25.13
N GLU A 54 6.48 -19.55 -24.20
CA GLU A 54 7.12 -20.86 -24.40
C GLU A 54 6.15 -21.97 -24.79
N PHE A 55 4.87 -21.81 -24.49
CA PHE A 55 3.82 -22.76 -24.86
C PHE A 55 3.11 -22.38 -26.16
N GLN A 56 3.52 -21.28 -26.81
CA GLN A 56 2.89 -20.77 -28.02
C GLN A 56 3.73 -21.07 -29.27
N TYR A 57 3.06 -21.52 -30.33
CA TYR A 57 3.72 -21.73 -31.61
C TYR A 57 4.15 -20.40 -32.23
N GLN A 58 5.44 -20.29 -32.56
CA GLN A 58 5.98 -19.17 -33.32
C GLN A 58 6.19 -19.60 -34.78
N SER A 59 5.59 -18.87 -35.72
CA SER A 59 5.75 -19.14 -37.16
C SER A 59 7.21 -19.03 -37.58
N LYS A 60 7.69 -20.03 -38.35
CA LYS A 60 9.06 -20.09 -38.87
C LYS A 60 9.12 -19.85 -40.38
N GLY A 61 8.05 -19.28 -40.95
CA GLY A 61 7.87 -19.02 -42.38
C GLY A 61 7.05 -20.09 -43.10
N ILE A 62 6.44 -19.70 -44.23
CA ILE A 62 5.39 -20.44 -44.95
C ILE A 62 5.78 -21.90 -45.24
N ILE A 63 7.00 -22.15 -45.71
CA ILE A 63 7.45 -23.50 -46.12
C ILE A 63 7.66 -24.41 -44.90
N LYS A 64 8.26 -23.91 -43.81
CA LYS A 64 8.49 -24.70 -42.59
C LYS A 64 7.17 -24.98 -41.85
N ASP A 65 6.27 -24.00 -41.85
CA ASP A 65 4.94 -24.13 -41.26
C ASP A 65 4.08 -25.17 -42.01
N LEU A 66 4.24 -25.34 -43.33
CA LEU A 66 3.48 -26.33 -44.11
C LEU A 66 3.80 -27.79 -43.73
N PHE A 67 5.05 -28.10 -43.37
CA PHE A 67 5.50 -29.48 -43.16
C PHE A 67 5.71 -29.86 -41.68
N GLY A 68 5.86 -28.90 -40.76
CA GLY A 68 6.22 -29.16 -39.37
C GLY A 68 5.22 -28.68 -38.31
N LYS A 69 4.35 -27.72 -38.64
CA LYS A 69 3.53 -26.99 -37.65
C LYS A 69 2.64 -27.88 -36.80
N LYS A 70 1.96 -28.88 -37.40
CA LYS A 70 1.06 -29.77 -36.66
C LYS A 70 1.79 -30.59 -35.60
N LYS A 71 2.99 -31.09 -35.93
CA LYS A 71 3.81 -31.90 -35.01
C LYS A 71 4.35 -31.04 -33.87
N GLU A 72 4.90 -29.87 -34.19
CA GLU A 72 5.43 -28.94 -33.20
C GLU A 72 4.33 -28.42 -32.26
N GLN A 73 3.15 -28.06 -32.80
CA GLN A 73 1.99 -27.69 -31.99
C GLN A 73 1.57 -28.81 -31.05
N SER A 74 1.56 -30.07 -31.51
CA SER A 74 1.23 -31.21 -30.66
C SER A 74 2.23 -31.40 -29.51
N GLN A 75 3.52 -31.15 -29.77
CA GLN A 75 4.57 -31.23 -28.74
C GLN A 75 4.41 -30.11 -27.71
N LEU A 76 4.19 -28.87 -28.17
CA LEU A 76 3.93 -27.73 -27.29
C LEU A 76 2.68 -27.94 -26.43
N ASN A 77 1.59 -28.46 -27.00
CA ASN A 77 0.38 -28.76 -26.26
C ASN A 77 0.61 -29.84 -25.18
N SER A 78 1.43 -30.86 -25.49
CA SER A 78 1.76 -31.93 -24.53
C SER A 78 2.63 -31.40 -23.39
N LEU A 79 3.63 -30.56 -23.72
CA LEU A 79 4.48 -29.89 -22.73
C LEU A 79 3.65 -28.97 -21.83
N LEU A 80 2.78 -28.15 -22.42
CA LEU A 80 1.87 -27.27 -21.70
C LEU A 80 1.01 -28.06 -20.72
N GLN A 81 0.35 -29.13 -21.19
CA GLN A 81 -0.51 -29.95 -20.34
C GLN A 81 0.26 -30.55 -19.16
N ASN A 82 1.45 -31.11 -19.41
CA ASN A 82 2.30 -31.66 -18.36
C ASN A 82 2.70 -30.60 -17.32
N VAL A 83 3.12 -29.41 -17.77
CA VAL A 83 3.49 -28.31 -16.87
C VAL A 83 2.28 -27.86 -16.04
N LEU A 84 1.12 -27.68 -16.67
CA LEU A 84 -0.10 -27.24 -15.96
C LEU A 84 -0.56 -28.26 -14.92
N ASP A 85 -0.55 -29.56 -15.25
CA ASP A 85 -0.97 -30.62 -14.32
C ASP A 85 -0.02 -30.72 -13.12
N LYS A 86 1.29 -30.64 -13.36
CA LYS A 86 2.30 -30.62 -12.29
C LYS A 86 2.20 -29.35 -11.47
N TYR A 87 2.10 -28.19 -12.11
CA TYR A 87 1.96 -26.93 -11.41
C TYR A 87 0.70 -26.90 -10.54
N ALA A 88 -0.45 -27.38 -11.04
CA ALA A 88 -1.66 -27.48 -10.24
C ALA A 88 -1.47 -28.37 -8.99
N THR A 89 -0.72 -29.46 -9.13
CA THR A 89 -0.39 -30.39 -8.02
C THR A 89 0.58 -29.77 -7.01
N PHE A 90 1.56 -28.99 -7.47
CA PHE A 90 2.60 -28.42 -6.61
C PHE A 90 2.29 -27.01 -6.10
N LYS A 91 1.38 -26.26 -6.74
CA LYS A 91 1.05 -24.87 -6.40
C LYS A 91 0.84 -24.72 -4.89
N ASP A 92 -0.04 -25.58 -4.35
CA ASP A 92 -0.27 -25.74 -2.93
C ASP A 92 0.12 -27.16 -2.50
N PRO A 93 1.03 -27.36 -1.52
CA PRO A 93 1.61 -26.33 -0.68
C PRO A 93 2.97 -25.77 -1.16
N TYR A 94 3.58 -26.30 -2.22
CA TYR A 94 5.01 -26.08 -2.48
C TYR A 94 5.34 -24.66 -2.91
N PHE A 95 4.74 -24.14 -3.98
CA PHE A 95 5.01 -22.77 -4.46
C PHE A 95 4.58 -21.74 -3.43
N THR A 96 3.37 -21.91 -2.88
CA THR A 96 2.82 -21.03 -1.84
C THR A 96 3.72 -20.99 -0.60
N ASN A 97 4.12 -22.14 -0.05
CA ASN A 97 4.99 -22.17 1.13
C ASN A 97 6.38 -21.63 0.84
N PHE A 98 6.94 -21.90 -0.34
CA PHE A 98 8.23 -21.35 -0.72
C PHE A 98 8.20 -19.82 -0.69
N ILE A 99 7.19 -19.19 -1.29
CA ILE A 99 7.03 -17.73 -1.30
C ILE A 99 6.96 -17.18 0.13
N TYR A 100 6.15 -17.78 1.00
CA TYR A 100 5.98 -17.28 2.37
C TYR A 100 7.20 -17.52 3.28
N THR A 101 7.86 -18.67 3.14
CA THR A 101 9.00 -19.04 4.02
C THR A 101 10.28 -18.30 3.66
N THR A 102 10.51 -18.04 2.37
CA THR A 102 11.72 -17.37 1.87
C THR A 102 11.54 -15.86 1.69
N LYS A 103 10.30 -15.35 1.84
CA LYS A 103 9.92 -13.98 1.45
C LYS A 103 10.32 -13.69 0.01
N PHE A 104 10.05 -14.64 -0.89
CA PHE A 104 10.39 -14.53 -2.30
C PHE A 104 9.90 -13.20 -2.86
N SER A 105 10.85 -12.40 -3.34
CA SER A 105 10.62 -11.13 -4.02
C SER A 105 11.69 -11.02 -5.08
N HIS A 106 11.29 -10.70 -6.30
CA HIS A 106 12.21 -10.73 -7.43
C HIS A 106 13.28 -9.60 -7.34
N ASP A 107 13.02 -8.51 -6.62
CA ASP A 107 14.03 -7.46 -6.35
C ASP A 107 15.21 -7.97 -5.49
N LYS A 108 15.08 -9.18 -4.92
CA LYS A 108 16.10 -9.85 -4.10
C LYS A 108 16.76 -11.05 -4.79
N ARG A 109 16.84 -11.09 -6.12
CA ARG A 109 17.85 -11.94 -6.76
C ARG A 109 19.23 -11.37 -6.42
N SER A 110 19.84 -11.93 -5.38
CA SER A 110 21.18 -11.54 -4.97
C SER A 110 22.20 -12.16 -5.93
N GLU A 111 23.38 -11.55 -6.09
CA GLU A 111 24.50 -12.18 -6.81
C GLU A 111 24.85 -13.60 -6.28
N SER A 112 24.41 -13.95 -5.07
CA SER A 112 24.57 -15.31 -4.50
C SER A 112 23.64 -16.38 -5.10
N ASP A 113 22.61 -16.00 -5.86
CA ASP A 113 21.82 -16.97 -6.66
C ASP A 113 22.57 -17.47 -7.90
N LEU A 114 23.71 -16.83 -8.23
CA LEU A 114 24.56 -17.14 -9.39
C LEU A 114 25.95 -17.67 -9.00
N SER A 115 26.29 -17.74 -7.71
CA SER A 115 27.63 -18.16 -7.27
C SER A 115 27.78 -19.68 -7.27
N GLU A 116 28.69 -20.21 -8.10
CA GLU A 116 29.12 -21.61 -8.12
C GLU A 116 30.01 -22.01 -6.92
N ASP A 117 29.92 -21.30 -5.79
CA ASP A 117 30.63 -21.72 -4.58
C ASP A 117 29.90 -22.92 -3.97
N LYS A 118 30.49 -24.10 -4.09
CA LYS A 118 29.93 -25.40 -3.67
C LYS A 118 29.61 -25.51 -2.17
N SER A 119 29.88 -24.48 -1.38
CA SER A 119 29.64 -24.45 0.06
C SER A 119 28.25 -23.95 0.48
N THR A 120 27.51 -23.25 -0.39
CA THR A 120 26.19 -22.69 -0.04
C THR A 120 25.22 -22.70 -1.22
N TYR A 121 24.09 -23.41 -1.11
CA TYR A 121 23.03 -23.40 -2.13
C TYR A 121 21.95 -22.36 -1.77
N SER A 122 21.46 -21.61 -2.76
CA SER A 122 20.33 -20.70 -2.53
C SER A 122 19.00 -21.46 -2.39
N ASP A 123 18.06 -20.88 -1.66
CA ASP A 123 16.71 -21.45 -1.49
C ASP A 123 16.04 -21.71 -2.84
N PHE A 124 16.28 -20.85 -3.85
CA PHE A 124 15.76 -21.03 -5.20
C PHE A 124 16.31 -22.30 -5.87
N VAL A 125 17.63 -22.53 -5.80
CA VAL A 125 18.28 -23.74 -6.34
C VAL A 125 17.77 -24.99 -5.63
N LEU A 126 17.69 -24.95 -4.29
CA LEU A 126 17.16 -26.06 -3.50
C LEU A 126 15.70 -26.35 -3.83
N PHE A 127 14.87 -25.32 -4.01
CA PHE A 127 13.47 -25.48 -4.36
C PHE A 127 13.28 -26.08 -5.75
N ARG A 128 14.06 -25.62 -6.73
CA ARG A 128 14.09 -26.24 -8.06
C ARG A 128 14.40 -27.73 -7.98
N GLU A 129 15.45 -28.08 -7.23
CA GLU A 129 15.86 -29.48 -7.04
C GLU A 129 14.77 -30.32 -6.36
N VAL A 130 14.06 -29.77 -5.37
CA VAL A 130 12.91 -30.43 -4.73
C VAL A 130 11.82 -30.77 -5.75
N LEU A 131 11.49 -29.83 -6.66
CA LEU A 131 10.46 -30.03 -7.68
C LEU A 131 10.90 -31.06 -8.73
N VAL A 132 12.15 -30.99 -9.21
CA VAL A 132 12.71 -31.96 -10.17
C VAL A 132 12.68 -33.38 -9.59
N ARG A 133 13.14 -33.57 -8.34
CA ARG A 133 13.07 -34.88 -7.66
C ARG A 133 11.65 -35.41 -7.45
N LYS A 134 10.66 -34.52 -7.49
CA LYS A 134 9.23 -34.87 -7.43
C LYS A 134 8.60 -35.09 -8.81
N GLY A 135 9.41 -35.10 -9.87
CA GLY A 135 9.00 -35.40 -11.24
C GLY A 135 8.73 -34.17 -12.10
N PHE A 136 9.06 -32.96 -11.66
CA PHE A 136 8.93 -31.72 -12.45
C PHE A 136 10.16 -31.48 -13.34
N ASN A 137 10.48 -32.47 -14.18
CA ASN A 137 11.70 -32.50 -15.00
C ASN A 137 11.74 -31.39 -16.06
N GLU A 138 10.61 -30.82 -16.46
CA GLU A 138 10.54 -29.70 -17.42
C GLU A 138 11.33 -28.47 -16.94
N LEU A 139 11.54 -28.34 -15.62
CA LEU A 139 12.38 -27.28 -15.04
C LEU A 139 13.87 -27.42 -15.42
N GLU A 140 14.30 -28.62 -15.82
CA GLU A 140 15.64 -28.88 -16.35
C GLU A 140 15.82 -28.30 -17.76
N GLU A 141 14.79 -28.40 -18.58
CA GLU A 141 14.79 -27.96 -19.98
C GLU A 141 14.40 -26.48 -20.13
N LEU A 142 13.62 -25.94 -19.19
CA LEU A 142 13.09 -24.57 -19.22
C LEU A 142 13.61 -23.76 -18.01
N PRO A 143 14.78 -23.10 -18.13
CA PRO A 143 15.45 -22.46 -16.99
C PRO A 143 14.66 -21.31 -16.34
N MET A 144 13.80 -20.63 -17.10
CA MET A 144 12.97 -19.53 -16.59
C MET A 144 11.61 -19.97 -16.06
N LEU A 145 11.22 -21.24 -16.24
CA LEU A 145 9.87 -21.70 -15.93
C LEU A 145 9.56 -21.59 -14.43
N LEU A 146 10.51 -21.96 -13.57
CA LEU A 146 10.31 -21.90 -12.11
C LEU A 146 10.02 -20.47 -11.66
N ASP A 147 10.80 -19.52 -12.16
CA ASP A 147 10.66 -18.09 -11.85
C ASP A 147 9.29 -17.56 -12.28
N LYS A 148 8.88 -17.85 -13.53
CA LYS A 148 7.56 -17.46 -14.05
C LYS A 148 6.42 -18.06 -13.23
N LEU A 149 6.52 -19.34 -12.85
CA LEU A 149 5.50 -20.01 -12.04
C LEU A 149 5.41 -19.42 -10.61
N LEU A 150 6.55 -19.06 -10.00
CA LEU A 150 6.57 -18.35 -8.72
C LEU A 150 5.91 -16.97 -8.83
N LEU A 151 6.26 -16.19 -9.86
CA LEU A 151 5.64 -14.89 -10.11
C LEU A 151 4.14 -15.00 -10.38
N THR A 152 3.72 -15.99 -11.17
CA THR A 152 2.30 -16.27 -11.40
C THR A 152 1.60 -16.69 -10.10
N THR A 153 2.26 -17.47 -9.23
CA THR A 153 1.71 -17.84 -7.91
C THR A 153 1.50 -16.60 -7.03
N SER A 154 2.49 -15.71 -6.96
CA SER A 154 2.39 -14.43 -6.25
C SER A 154 1.29 -13.55 -6.83
N PHE A 155 1.20 -13.43 -8.15
CA PHE A 155 0.16 -12.65 -8.81
C PHE A 155 -1.24 -13.22 -8.54
N ASN A 156 -1.39 -14.55 -8.54
CA ASN A 156 -2.62 -15.23 -8.15
C ASN A 156 -3.04 -14.86 -6.72
N ALA A 157 -2.10 -14.82 -5.77
CA ALA A 157 -2.40 -14.44 -4.39
C ALA A 157 -2.90 -12.99 -4.29
N VAL A 158 -2.25 -12.05 -5.00
CA VAL A 158 -2.68 -10.64 -5.08
C VAL A 158 -4.10 -10.54 -5.66
N TYR A 159 -4.34 -11.18 -6.81
CA TYR A 159 -5.66 -11.17 -7.44
C TYR A 159 -6.73 -11.80 -6.54
N ASN A 160 -6.43 -12.90 -5.86
CA ASN A 160 -7.38 -13.54 -4.94
C ASN A 160 -7.75 -12.66 -3.75
N GLY A 161 -6.79 -11.91 -3.21
CA GLY A 161 -7.06 -10.91 -2.17
C GLY A 161 -7.97 -9.80 -2.71
N PHE A 162 -7.59 -9.21 -3.84
CA PHE A 162 -8.40 -8.19 -4.52
C PHE A 162 -9.82 -8.68 -4.83
N ALA A 163 -9.97 -9.89 -5.37
CA ALA A 163 -11.24 -10.47 -5.77
C ALA A 163 -12.19 -10.69 -4.58
N LYS A 164 -11.66 -11.01 -3.39
CA LYS A 164 -12.46 -11.14 -2.16
C LYS A 164 -13.03 -9.80 -1.73
N GLU A 165 -12.20 -8.75 -1.75
CA GLU A 165 -12.61 -7.40 -1.38
C GLU A 165 -13.58 -6.81 -2.40
N VAL A 166 -13.23 -6.83 -3.70
CA VAL A 166 -14.03 -6.17 -4.75
C VAL A 166 -15.45 -6.75 -4.87
N LYS A 167 -15.64 -8.03 -4.49
CA LYS A 167 -16.93 -8.72 -4.57
C LYS A 167 -18.06 -7.99 -3.83
N ARG A 168 -17.79 -7.33 -2.69
CA ARG A 168 -18.81 -6.60 -1.92
C ARG A 168 -19.30 -5.32 -2.60
N HIS A 169 -18.51 -4.81 -3.55
CA HIS A 169 -18.79 -3.58 -4.28
C HIS A 169 -19.59 -3.82 -5.56
N ILE A 170 -19.81 -5.06 -5.99
CA ILE A 170 -20.61 -5.32 -7.20
C ILE A 170 -22.09 -4.98 -6.94
N LYS A 171 -22.61 -4.02 -7.71
CA LYS A 171 -23.98 -3.50 -7.69
C LYS A 171 -24.67 -3.75 -9.05
N PRO A 172 -25.98 -3.47 -9.20
CA PRO A 172 -26.71 -3.71 -10.45
C PRO A 172 -26.13 -2.97 -11.67
N THR A 173 -25.51 -1.81 -11.48
CA THR A 173 -24.88 -1.05 -12.57
C THR A 173 -23.36 -0.93 -12.40
N LEU A 174 -22.66 -0.68 -13.53
CA LEU A 174 -21.22 -0.41 -13.51
C LEU A 174 -20.89 0.83 -12.67
N THR A 175 -21.65 1.91 -12.85
CA THR A 175 -21.43 3.18 -12.14
C THR A 175 -21.56 3.01 -10.63
N GLU A 176 -22.61 2.32 -10.15
CA GLU A 176 -22.77 2.06 -8.71
C GLU A 176 -21.66 1.14 -8.18
N SER A 177 -21.23 0.16 -8.98
CA SER A 177 -20.14 -0.74 -8.59
C SER A 177 -18.81 0.01 -8.46
N LEU A 178 -18.49 0.85 -9.44
CA LEU A 178 -17.31 1.70 -9.43
C LEU A 178 -17.39 2.74 -8.31
N LYS A 179 -18.52 3.42 -8.09
CA LYS A 179 -18.69 4.36 -6.97
C LYS A 179 -18.41 3.68 -5.63
N SER A 180 -19.09 2.56 -5.36
CA SER A 180 -18.92 1.82 -4.10
C SER A 180 -17.48 1.35 -3.90
N TRP A 181 -16.79 0.90 -4.96
CA TRP A 181 -15.41 0.46 -4.89
C TRP A 181 -14.43 1.63 -4.72
N ILE A 182 -14.60 2.72 -5.46
CA ILE A 182 -13.73 3.90 -5.44
C ILE A 182 -13.83 4.65 -4.11
N GLU A 183 -15.02 4.71 -3.49
CA GLU A 183 -15.21 5.31 -2.16
C GLU A 183 -14.28 4.70 -1.10
N GLU A 184 -14.08 3.38 -1.17
CA GLU A 184 -13.21 2.64 -0.27
C GLU A 184 -11.75 2.60 -0.76
N ALA A 185 -11.53 2.35 -2.05
CA ALA A 185 -10.20 2.23 -2.63
C ALA A 185 -9.43 3.57 -2.67
N GLY A 186 -10.13 4.70 -2.61
CA GLY A 186 -9.53 6.02 -2.70
C GLY A 186 -8.79 6.17 -4.03
N THR A 187 -7.52 6.58 -4.03
CA THR A 187 -6.77 6.80 -5.27
C THR A 187 -6.22 5.55 -5.94
N THR A 188 -6.25 4.40 -5.25
CA THR A 188 -5.66 3.13 -5.70
C THR A 188 -6.41 2.49 -6.88
N PHE A 189 -7.66 2.89 -7.15
CA PHE A 189 -8.41 2.39 -8.32
C PHE A 189 -7.61 2.55 -9.63
N ARG A 190 -6.73 3.56 -9.72
CA ARG A 190 -5.91 3.84 -10.91
C ARG A 190 -4.95 2.71 -11.25
N SER A 191 -4.37 2.06 -10.25
CA SER A 191 -3.51 0.89 -10.46
C SER A 191 -4.31 -0.40 -10.61
N ASP A 192 -5.50 -0.44 -10.02
CA ASP A 192 -6.23 -1.68 -9.79
C ASP A 192 -7.39 -1.88 -10.79
N ILE A 193 -7.67 -0.91 -11.65
CA ILE A 193 -8.77 -0.98 -12.63
C ILE A 193 -8.69 -2.22 -13.52
N SER A 194 -7.49 -2.63 -13.93
CA SER A 194 -7.32 -3.85 -14.74
C SER A 194 -7.74 -5.11 -13.95
N LEU A 195 -7.48 -5.15 -12.63
CA LEU A 195 -7.94 -6.23 -11.75
C LEU A 195 -9.46 -6.21 -11.60
N PHE A 196 -10.07 -5.03 -11.42
CA PHE A 196 -11.53 -4.87 -11.38
C PHE A 196 -12.18 -5.40 -12.67
N LEU A 197 -11.68 -4.93 -13.82
CA LEU A 197 -12.21 -5.32 -15.13
C LEU A 197 -12.04 -6.82 -15.39
N TYR A 198 -10.89 -7.38 -15.03
CA TYR A 198 -10.67 -8.82 -15.11
C TYR A 198 -11.57 -9.60 -14.15
N PHE A 199 -11.82 -9.11 -12.94
CA PHE A 199 -12.77 -9.71 -12.00
C PHE A 199 -14.18 -9.77 -12.60
N VAL A 200 -14.66 -8.67 -13.19
CA VAL A 200 -15.98 -8.61 -13.83
C VAL A 200 -16.08 -9.66 -14.93
N TRP A 201 -15.10 -9.73 -15.83
CA TRP A 201 -15.06 -10.73 -16.90
C TRP A 201 -14.98 -12.16 -16.36
N ASN A 202 -14.05 -12.44 -15.46
CA ASN A 202 -13.79 -13.78 -14.94
C ASN A 202 -14.97 -14.36 -14.14
N ASN A 203 -15.83 -13.49 -13.58
CA ASN A 203 -17.03 -13.90 -12.87
C ASN A 203 -18.30 -13.81 -13.72
N ASN A 204 -18.18 -13.59 -15.04
CA ASN A 204 -19.31 -13.46 -15.97
C ASN A 204 -20.33 -12.38 -15.55
N ILE A 205 -19.84 -11.27 -14.98
CA ILE A 205 -20.68 -10.14 -14.58
C ILE A 205 -20.93 -9.26 -15.80
N ALA A 206 -22.19 -9.07 -16.17
CA ALA A 206 -22.57 -8.34 -17.37
C ALA A 206 -22.84 -6.85 -17.07
N PHE A 207 -21.97 -5.99 -17.58
CA PHE A 207 -22.21 -4.55 -17.66
C PHE A 207 -22.19 -4.12 -19.12
N SER A 208 -23.31 -3.57 -19.61
CA SER A 208 -23.46 -3.19 -21.03
C SER A 208 -22.46 -2.14 -21.51
N ALA A 209 -21.88 -1.36 -20.59
CA ALA A 209 -20.86 -0.35 -20.91
C ALA A 209 -19.44 -0.93 -21.09
N LEU A 210 -19.23 -2.20 -20.72
CA LEU A 210 -17.93 -2.86 -20.84
C LEU A 210 -17.85 -3.70 -22.12
N GLU A 211 -16.72 -3.59 -22.80
CA GLU A 211 -16.42 -4.30 -24.04
C GLU A 211 -15.23 -5.23 -23.80
N PHE A 212 -15.49 -6.53 -23.85
CA PHE A 212 -14.48 -7.58 -23.73
C PHE A 212 -14.24 -8.25 -25.08
N ASN A 213 -12.99 -8.61 -25.35
CA ASN A 213 -12.62 -9.39 -26.51
C ASN A 213 -12.62 -10.88 -26.16
N GLU A 214 -13.67 -11.60 -26.52
CA GLU A 214 -13.81 -13.04 -26.21
C GLU A 214 -12.70 -13.90 -26.83
N ASN A 215 -12.10 -13.47 -27.94
CA ASN A 215 -10.98 -14.19 -28.55
C ASN A 215 -9.72 -14.17 -27.69
N ALA A 216 -9.62 -13.28 -26.69
CA ALA A 216 -8.48 -13.16 -25.79
C ALA A 216 -8.31 -14.37 -24.85
N GLN A 217 -9.31 -15.26 -24.76
CA GLN A 217 -9.20 -16.53 -24.03
C GLN A 217 -8.48 -17.61 -24.84
N SER A 218 -8.60 -17.58 -26.17
CA SER A 218 -8.06 -18.61 -27.06
C SER A 218 -6.90 -18.12 -27.94
N THR A 219 -6.63 -16.81 -27.95
CA THR A 219 -5.64 -16.19 -28.83
C THR A 219 -4.58 -15.44 -28.02
N PRO A 220 -3.40 -16.04 -27.80
CA PRO A 220 -2.29 -15.38 -27.12
C PRO A 220 -1.95 -14.03 -27.75
N GLY A 221 -1.55 -13.06 -26.93
CA GLY A 221 -1.22 -11.71 -27.38
C GLY A 221 -2.42 -10.82 -27.72
N THR A 222 -3.64 -11.36 -27.76
CA THR A 222 -4.86 -10.56 -27.92
C THR A 222 -5.28 -9.99 -26.57
N PRO A 223 -5.37 -8.65 -26.41
CA PRO A 223 -5.77 -8.04 -25.15
C PRO A 223 -7.25 -8.31 -24.88
N LEU A 224 -7.58 -8.61 -23.62
CA LEU A 224 -8.98 -8.79 -23.19
C LEU A 224 -9.78 -7.49 -23.33
N ILE A 225 -9.14 -6.37 -23.05
CA ILE A 225 -9.67 -5.02 -23.25
C ILE A 225 -8.55 -4.21 -23.88
N SER A 226 -8.86 -3.48 -24.96
CA SER A 226 -7.88 -2.61 -25.61
C SER A 226 -7.40 -1.51 -24.66
N ILE A 227 -6.17 -1.04 -24.85
CA ILE A 227 -5.62 0.07 -24.05
C ILE A 227 -6.50 1.33 -24.10
N ASP A 228 -7.17 1.60 -25.22
CA ASP A 228 -8.07 2.75 -25.37
C ASP A 228 -9.34 2.59 -24.55
N ASN A 229 -9.91 1.38 -24.50
CA ASN A 229 -11.06 1.08 -23.63
C ASN A 229 -10.65 1.14 -22.14
N VAL A 230 -9.46 0.65 -21.77
CA VAL A 230 -8.95 0.82 -20.40
C VAL A 230 -8.84 2.30 -20.02
N ARG A 231 -8.28 3.15 -20.89
CA ARG A 231 -8.21 4.61 -20.67
C ARG A 231 -9.59 5.24 -20.52
N LYS A 232 -10.55 4.84 -21.35
CA LYS A 232 -11.95 5.27 -21.25
C LYS A 232 -12.55 4.91 -19.89
N TYR A 233 -12.34 3.68 -19.40
CA TYR A 233 -12.86 3.25 -18.10
C TYR A 233 -12.17 3.96 -16.93
N ILE A 234 -10.86 4.23 -17.03
CA ILE A 234 -10.16 5.09 -16.07
C ILE A 234 -10.79 6.48 -16.03
N SER A 235 -11.08 7.09 -17.19
CA SER A 235 -11.74 8.40 -17.23
C SER A 235 -13.10 8.41 -16.55
N ILE A 236 -13.88 7.32 -16.65
CA ILE A 236 -15.15 7.19 -15.92
C ILE A 236 -14.90 7.13 -14.41
N CYS A 237 -13.88 6.38 -13.97
CA CYS A 237 -13.50 6.30 -12.57
C CYS A 237 -13.03 7.66 -12.02
N GLU A 238 -12.30 8.45 -12.81
CA GLU A 238 -11.88 9.80 -12.42
C GLU A 238 -13.07 10.74 -12.21
N THR A 239 -14.08 10.69 -13.10
CA THR A 239 -15.32 11.45 -12.92
C THR A 239 -16.03 11.05 -11.62
N ILE A 240 -16.19 9.75 -11.37
CA ILE A 240 -16.82 9.24 -10.14
C ILE A 240 -16.04 9.70 -8.90
N TYR A 241 -14.71 9.60 -8.93
CA TYR A 241 -13.85 10.04 -7.83
C TYR A 241 -13.99 11.53 -7.56
N PHE A 242 -14.04 12.35 -8.62
CA PHE A 242 -14.29 13.78 -8.50
C PHE A 242 -15.65 14.07 -7.86
N ASP A 243 -16.71 13.40 -8.30
CA ASP A 243 -18.06 13.58 -7.74
C ASP A 243 -18.10 13.22 -6.25
N ILE A 244 -17.41 12.15 -5.82
CA ILE A 244 -17.26 11.79 -4.40
C ILE A 244 -16.58 12.91 -3.61
N LEU A 245 -15.51 13.51 -4.15
CA LEU A 245 -14.81 14.61 -3.49
C LEU A 245 -15.68 15.87 -3.39
N VAL A 246 -16.47 16.16 -4.43
CA VAL A 246 -17.42 17.27 -4.41
C VAL A 246 -18.50 17.05 -3.35
N GLU A 247 -19.06 15.84 -3.27
CA GLU A 247 -20.07 15.46 -2.27
C GLU A 247 -19.52 15.61 -0.84
N ARG A 248 -18.32 15.08 -0.58
CA ARG A 248 -17.62 15.24 0.72
C ARG A 248 -17.36 16.71 1.06
N LEU A 249 -16.87 17.50 0.11
CA LEU A 249 -16.64 18.92 0.32
C LEU A 249 -17.94 19.68 0.61
N ALA A 250 -19.02 19.37 -0.11
CA ALA A 250 -20.33 19.99 0.12
C ALA A 250 -20.85 19.71 1.53
N ILE A 251 -20.79 18.45 1.98
CA ILE A 251 -21.19 18.06 3.35
C ILE A 251 -20.36 18.82 4.39
N ARG A 252 -19.03 18.89 4.20
CA ARG A 252 -18.14 19.65 5.08
C ARG A 252 -18.52 21.12 5.13
N LEU A 253 -18.77 21.77 3.99
CA LEU A 253 -19.15 23.18 3.95
C LEU A 253 -20.50 23.46 4.62
N GLU A 254 -21.44 22.53 4.55
CA GLU A 254 -22.77 22.67 5.17
C GLU A 254 -22.74 22.45 6.69
N HIS A 255 -21.92 21.52 7.18
CA HIS A 255 -21.96 21.07 8.57
C HIS A 255 -20.79 21.56 9.43
N PHE A 256 -19.73 22.11 8.83
CA PHE A 256 -18.60 22.64 9.59
C PHE A 256 -19.03 23.84 10.43
N ASN A 257 -18.88 23.73 11.74
CA ASN A 257 -19.10 24.84 12.67
C ASN A 257 -17.78 25.63 12.84
N PRO A 258 -17.67 26.85 12.28
CA PRO A 258 -16.45 27.65 12.40
C PRO A 258 -16.12 28.02 13.85
N ASP A 259 -17.11 28.03 14.76
CA ASP A 259 -16.89 28.33 16.18
C ASP A 259 -16.08 27.23 16.90
N LYS A 260 -16.01 26.02 16.31
CA LYS A 260 -15.13 24.95 16.82
C LYS A 260 -13.66 25.18 16.47
N TYR A 261 -13.36 26.03 15.49
CA TYR A 261 -12.00 26.31 15.06
C TYR A 261 -11.30 27.20 16.09
N VAL A 262 -10.19 26.71 16.66
CA VAL A 262 -9.47 27.44 17.72
C VAL A 262 -8.11 27.89 17.23
N ASN A 263 -7.82 29.18 17.42
CA ASN A 263 -6.50 29.75 17.15
C ASN A 263 -5.87 30.28 18.45
N MET A 264 -4.60 30.73 18.38
CA MET A 264 -3.91 31.22 19.57
C MET A 264 -4.55 32.47 20.19
N TYR A 265 -5.25 33.32 19.43
CA TYR A 265 -5.97 34.47 20.00
C TYR A 265 -7.14 34.02 20.88
N SER A 266 -7.86 32.97 20.45
CA SER A 266 -8.90 32.34 21.27
C SER A 266 -8.31 31.81 22.57
N VAL A 267 -7.16 31.11 22.50
CA VAL A 267 -6.46 30.60 23.68
C VAL A 267 -5.99 31.73 24.61
N ASP A 268 -5.46 32.81 24.05
CA ASP A 268 -4.98 33.97 24.81
C ASP A 268 -6.12 34.72 25.51
N SER A 269 -7.36 34.56 25.05
CA SER A 269 -8.56 35.13 25.67
C SER A 269 -9.15 34.29 26.81
N MET A 270 -8.71 33.03 26.95
CA MET A 270 -9.19 32.12 28.00
C MET A 270 -8.57 32.50 29.36
N ASN A 271 -9.36 32.36 30.42
CA ASN A 271 -8.81 32.31 31.77
C ASN A 271 -8.18 30.94 32.07
N GLY A 272 -7.52 30.78 33.22
CA GLY A 272 -6.84 29.55 33.60
C GLY A 272 -7.73 28.30 33.58
N PHE A 273 -8.95 28.39 34.11
CA PHE A 273 -9.89 27.27 34.13
C PHE A 273 -10.40 26.92 32.73
N GLU A 274 -10.70 27.93 31.91
CA GLU A 274 -11.09 27.73 30.51
C GLU A 274 -9.96 27.07 29.71
N PHE A 275 -8.71 27.43 30.00
CA PHE A 275 -7.54 26.84 29.36
C PHE A 275 -7.37 25.36 29.75
N GLU A 276 -7.55 25.01 31.01
CA GLU A 276 -7.53 23.61 31.49
C GLU A 276 -8.65 22.79 30.84
N ASP A 277 -9.89 23.27 30.87
CA ASP A 277 -11.06 22.62 30.25
C ASP A 277 -10.85 22.46 28.73
N PHE A 278 -10.17 23.42 28.09
CA PHE A 278 -9.84 23.35 26.68
C PHE A 278 -8.73 22.33 26.37
N LEU A 279 -7.70 22.23 27.21
CA LEU A 279 -6.67 21.19 27.06
C LEU A 279 -7.27 19.78 27.17
N VAL A 280 -8.26 19.57 28.05
CA VAL A 280 -9.01 18.30 28.11
C VAL A 280 -9.59 17.95 26.73
N LYS A 281 -10.25 18.91 26.07
CA LYS A 281 -10.85 18.72 24.73
C LYS A 281 -9.79 18.43 23.67
N ILE A 282 -8.67 19.15 23.68
CA ILE A 282 -7.56 18.89 22.75
C ILE A 282 -7.08 17.45 22.91
N PHE A 283 -6.72 17.04 24.13
CA PHE A 283 -6.14 15.71 24.36
C PHE A 283 -7.13 14.59 24.04
N GLN A 284 -8.41 14.74 24.39
CA GLN A 284 -9.45 13.78 24.00
C GLN A 284 -9.58 13.65 22.47
N THR A 285 -9.63 14.78 21.76
CA THR A 285 -9.76 14.82 20.29
C THR A 285 -8.53 14.20 19.61
N LEU A 286 -7.34 14.36 20.20
CA LEU A 286 -6.10 13.75 19.72
C LEU A 286 -5.91 12.28 20.17
N GLY A 287 -6.95 11.68 20.77
CA GLY A 287 -7.00 10.25 21.10
C GLY A 287 -6.30 9.85 22.41
N TYR A 288 -6.19 10.77 23.37
CA TYR A 288 -5.75 10.46 24.73
C TYR A 288 -6.94 10.17 25.64
N ASP A 289 -6.77 9.26 26.59
CA ASP A 289 -7.72 9.11 27.70
C ASP A 289 -7.42 10.20 28.73
N VAL A 290 -8.40 11.05 29.04
CA VAL A 290 -8.21 12.18 29.96
C VAL A 290 -9.02 11.97 31.24
N LYS A 291 -8.36 12.15 32.40
CA LYS A 291 -9.00 12.21 33.71
C LYS A 291 -8.76 13.58 34.32
N GLU A 292 -9.85 14.31 34.59
CA GLU A 292 -9.79 15.57 35.31
C GLU A 292 -9.42 15.36 36.78
N THR A 293 -8.71 16.34 37.34
CA THR A 293 -8.44 16.37 38.79
C THR A 293 -9.63 16.98 39.53
N LYS A 294 -9.78 16.67 40.82
CA LYS A 294 -10.71 17.44 41.66
C LYS A 294 -10.10 18.83 41.83
N LYS A 295 -10.86 19.89 41.51
CA LYS A 295 -10.47 21.32 41.56
C LYS A 295 -9.95 21.85 42.91
N THR A 296 -9.79 21.00 43.92
CA THR A 296 -9.30 21.35 45.25
C THR A 296 -8.24 20.33 45.68
N GLN A 297 -7.00 20.79 45.89
CA GLN A 297 -5.80 20.04 46.33
C GLN A 297 -4.96 19.34 45.23
N ASP A 298 -4.77 19.97 44.07
CA ASP A 298 -4.08 19.36 42.92
C ASP A 298 -2.56 19.14 43.04
N GLN A 299 -1.85 19.72 44.02
CA GLN A 299 -0.37 19.62 44.13
C GLN A 299 0.36 19.97 42.81
N GLY A 300 -0.25 20.80 41.95
CA GLY A 300 0.28 21.15 40.63
C GLY A 300 -0.01 20.13 39.51
N ALA A 301 -1.06 19.32 39.64
CA ALA A 301 -1.60 18.46 38.58
C ALA A 301 -2.93 19.01 38.07
N ASP A 302 -2.95 19.61 36.89
CA ASP A 302 -4.19 20.17 36.32
C ASP A 302 -4.93 19.11 35.49
N LEU A 303 -4.19 18.25 34.76
CA LEU A 303 -4.76 17.13 34.00
C LEU A 303 -3.94 15.84 34.16
N PHE A 304 -4.61 14.70 34.08
CA PHE A 304 -3.98 13.40 33.82
C PHE A 304 -4.40 12.88 32.46
N VAL A 305 -3.45 12.52 31.62
CA VAL A 305 -3.72 11.90 30.33
C VAL A 305 -2.98 10.58 30.20
N THR A 306 -3.60 9.61 29.54
CA THR A 306 -3.02 8.29 29.28
C THR A 306 -2.98 8.05 27.78
N ARG A 307 -1.82 7.59 27.28
CA ARG A 307 -1.66 7.14 25.89
C ARG A 307 -0.56 6.10 25.80
N PHE A 308 -0.81 5.03 25.03
CA PHE A 308 0.13 3.89 24.90
C PHE A 308 0.58 3.34 26.27
N ASP A 309 -0.39 3.14 27.18
CA ASP A 309 -0.17 2.65 28.54
C ASP A 309 0.75 3.51 29.43
N LYS A 310 1.02 4.77 29.05
CA LYS A 310 1.76 5.72 29.88
C LYS A 310 0.85 6.76 30.48
N ASN A 311 0.98 6.98 31.79
CA ASN A 311 0.29 8.03 32.52
C ASN A 311 1.16 9.29 32.56
N ILE A 312 0.58 10.40 32.09
CA ILE A 312 1.23 11.69 31.97
C ILE A 312 0.48 12.67 32.86
N VAL A 313 1.20 13.33 33.77
CA VAL A 313 0.66 14.48 34.50
C VAL A 313 0.96 15.76 33.75
N ILE A 314 -0.03 16.66 33.68
CA ILE A 314 0.08 17.94 32.97
C ILE A 314 -0.15 19.07 33.97
N GLN A 315 0.76 20.04 33.96
CA GLN A 315 0.55 21.37 34.52
C GLN A 315 0.30 22.36 33.37
N ALA A 316 -0.87 22.97 33.37
CA ALA A 316 -1.25 24.06 32.49
C ALA A 316 -0.88 25.42 33.11
N LYS A 317 -0.42 26.35 32.27
CA LYS A 317 -0.13 27.74 32.64
C LYS A 317 -0.63 28.69 31.54
N ASN A 318 -1.76 29.36 31.79
CA ASN A 318 -2.23 30.48 30.96
C ASN A 318 -1.70 31.81 31.50
N TYR A 319 -0.72 32.42 30.82
CA TYR A 319 0.06 33.56 31.33
C TYR A 319 0.30 34.62 30.24
N SER A 320 0.43 35.87 30.66
CA SER A 320 0.84 36.99 29.78
C SER A 320 2.37 37.15 29.66
N GLY A 321 3.14 36.57 30.58
CA GLY A 321 4.61 36.61 30.62
C GLY A 321 5.24 35.24 30.45
N SER A 322 6.57 35.16 30.55
CA SER A 322 7.29 33.89 30.44
C SER A 322 7.09 32.99 31.67
N VAL A 323 7.04 31.68 31.44
CA VAL A 323 6.89 30.67 32.48
C VAL A 323 8.26 30.25 33.04
N GLY A 324 8.40 30.33 34.37
CA GLY A 324 9.65 30.02 35.10
C GLY A 324 9.69 28.63 35.71
N ASN A 325 10.78 28.34 36.44
CA ASN A 325 11.08 27.04 37.06
C ASN A 325 9.96 26.49 37.94
N SER A 326 9.16 27.35 38.59
CA SER A 326 8.08 26.93 39.48
C SER A 326 7.10 25.97 38.81
N ALA A 327 6.75 26.18 37.54
CA ALA A 327 5.81 25.31 36.83
C ALA A 327 6.42 23.91 36.58
N VAL A 328 7.73 23.87 36.28
CA VAL A 328 8.46 22.61 36.09
C VAL A 328 8.59 21.86 37.42
N GLN A 329 8.90 22.55 38.51
CA GLN A 329 8.98 21.97 39.86
C GLN A 329 7.64 21.39 40.33
N GLN A 330 6.54 22.07 40.02
CA GLN A 330 5.18 21.58 40.27
C GLN A 330 4.91 20.28 39.52
N ALA A 331 5.18 20.23 38.21
CA ALA A 331 4.98 19.02 37.41
C ALA A 331 5.86 17.84 37.88
N ILE A 332 7.10 18.09 38.30
CA ILE A 332 7.98 17.06 38.90
C ILE A 332 7.37 16.51 40.19
N SER A 333 6.91 17.40 41.06
CA SER A 333 6.32 17.04 42.35
C SER A 333 5.04 16.23 42.17
N ALA A 334 4.18 16.68 41.24
CA ALA A 334 2.95 16.00 40.88
C ALA A 334 3.22 14.60 40.30
N LYS A 335 4.20 14.48 39.39
CA LYS A 335 4.59 13.18 38.81
C LYS A 335 4.97 12.17 39.89
N ALA A 336 5.80 12.60 40.84
CA ALA A 336 6.24 11.75 41.95
C ALA A 336 5.07 11.38 42.88
N PHE A 337 4.25 12.36 43.24
CA PHE A 337 3.13 12.17 44.16
C PHE A 337 2.07 11.21 43.61
N TYR A 338 1.71 11.35 42.32
CA TYR A 338 0.69 10.53 41.66
C TYR A 338 1.26 9.29 40.95
N SER A 339 2.57 9.06 41.03
CA SER A 339 3.25 7.92 40.39
C SER A 339 3.04 7.84 38.88
N CYS A 340 3.06 8.99 38.19
CA CYS A 340 2.96 9.06 36.73
C CYS A 340 4.31 8.73 36.06
N ASP A 341 4.24 8.19 34.84
CA ASP A 341 5.42 7.82 34.04
C ASP A 341 6.14 9.05 33.48
N GLU A 342 5.37 10.08 33.12
CA GLU A 342 5.85 11.30 32.48
C GLU A 342 5.18 12.55 33.07
N ALA A 343 5.84 13.69 32.87
CA ALA A 343 5.35 15.00 33.27
C ALA A 343 5.43 15.96 32.09
N MET A 344 4.44 16.84 31.98
CA MET A 344 4.35 17.86 30.94
C MET A 344 3.95 19.21 31.55
N VAL A 345 4.52 20.30 31.04
CA VAL A 345 4.03 21.65 31.30
C VAL A 345 3.59 22.27 29.99
N ILE A 346 2.38 22.80 29.96
CA ILE A 346 1.78 23.43 28.77
C ILE A 346 1.48 24.89 29.06
N THR A 347 1.80 25.77 28.12
CA THR A 347 1.49 27.20 28.23
C THR A 347 1.13 27.83 26.89
N ASN A 348 0.29 28.87 26.92
CA ASN A 348 0.05 29.75 25.77
C ASN A 348 1.21 30.72 25.48
N SER A 349 2.21 30.76 26.37
CA SER A 349 3.37 31.67 26.34
C SER A 349 4.68 30.89 26.11
N TYR A 350 5.81 31.44 26.56
CA TYR A 350 7.14 30.84 26.39
C TYR A 350 7.81 30.57 27.73
N PHE A 351 8.64 29.52 27.78
CA PHE A 351 9.45 29.21 28.94
C PHE A 351 10.75 30.04 28.99
N THR A 352 11.16 30.42 30.19
CA THR A 352 12.50 30.98 30.44
C THR A 352 13.60 29.94 30.16
N ASN A 353 14.83 30.39 29.86
CA ASN A 353 15.95 29.46 29.61
C ASN A 353 16.22 28.53 30.81
N SER A 354 16.18 29.07 32.03
CA SER A 354 16.33 28.28 33.24
C SER A 354 15.25 27.21 33.41
N ALA A 355 14.00 27.49 32.97
CA ALA A 355 12.92 26.51 33.02
C ALA A 355 13.15 25.39 31.99
N LYS A 356 13.67 25.73 30.81
CA LYS A 356 14.06 24.75 29.78
C LYS A 356 15.18 23.84 30.27
N GLU A 357 16.24 24.40 30.84
CA GLU A 357 17.36 23.65 31.43
C GLU A 357 16.88 22.70 32.54
N LEU A 358 16.03 23.18 33.45
CA LEU A 358 15.48 22.34 34.51
C LEU A 358 14.61 21.21 33.94
N ALA A 359 13.73 21.51 32.98
CA ALA A 359 12.84 20.53 32.38
C ALA A 359 13.61 19.43 31.65
N GLU A 360 14.67 19.80 30.92
CA GLU A 360 15.56 18.84 30.26
C GLU A 360 16.21 17.90 31.28
N SER A 361 16.78 18.45 32.36
CA SER A 361 17.42 17.64 33.41
C SER A 361 16.46 16.68 34.11
N ALA A 362 15.21 17.10 34.30
CA ALA A 362 14.17 16.34 34.98
C ALA A 362 13.28 15.50 34.04
N LYS A 363 13.55 15.52 32.73
CA LYS A 363 12.75 14.87 31.69
C LYS A 363 11.27 15.26 31.74
N VAL A 364 11.00 16.55 31.92
CA VAL A 364 9.67 17.15 31.83
C VAL A 364 9.48 17.70 30.42
N ARG A 365 8.39 17.32 29.77
CA ARG A 365 8.06 17.83 28.43
C ARG A 365 7.51 19.24 28.53
N LEU A 366 8.00 20.15 27.70
CA LEU A 366 7.55 21.54 27.65
C LEU A 366 6.81 21.80 26.35
N ILE A 367 5.54 22.17 26.43
CA ILE A 367 4.73 22.63 25.30
C ILE A 367 4.57 24.14 25.44
N ASP A 368 5.40 24.90 24.73
CA ASP A 368 5.28 26.35 24.66
C ASP A 368 4.27 26.77 23.59
N ARG A 369 4.11 28.07 23.37
CA ARG A 369 3.19 28.64 22.38
C ARG A 369 3.32 28.02 21.00
N ASN A 370 4.55 27.82 20.51
CA ASN A 370 4.77 27.31 19.16
C ASN A 370 4.40 25.83 19.07
N GLU A 371 4.71 25.07 20.12
CA GLU A 371 4.27 23.68 20.19
C GLU A 371 2.75 23.57 20.38
N LEU A 372 2.15 24.38 21.23
CA LEU A 372 0.71 24.42 21.45
C LEU A 372 -0.03 24.76 20.15
N GLN A 373 0.51 25.69 19.33
CA GLN A 373 -0.04 25.97 18.01
C GLN A 373 -0.10 24.71 17.13
N LYS A 374 0.91 23.82 17.17
CA LYS A 374 0.86 22.55 16.43
C LYS A 374 -0.24 21.63 16.96
N TYR A 375 -0.43 21.58 18.28
CA TYR A 375 -1.58 20.86 18.86
C TYR A 375 -2.92 21.43 18.39
N LEU A 376 -3.04 22.76 18.23
CA LEU A 376 -4.23 23.39 17.68
C LEU A 376 -4.44 23.04 16.21
N GLU A 377 -3.37 23.01 15.41
CA GLU A 377 -3.43 22.60 14.01
C GLU A 377 -3.92 21.15 13.89
N ASP A 378 -3.36 20.22 14.66
CA ASP A 378 -3.80 18.82 14.70
C ASP A 378 -5.25 18.69 15.19
N TYR A 379 -5.64 19.46 16.21
CA TYR A 379 -7.01 19.49 16.75
C TYR A 379 -8.02 20.01 15.73
N ASN A 380 -7.72 21.14 15.07
CA ASN A 380 -8.58 21.72 14.04
C ASN A 380 -8.70 20.78 12.84
N GLN A 381 -7.60 20.13 12.44
CA GLN A 381 -7.61 19.13 11.38
C GLN A 381 -8.54 17.95 11.75
N LYS A 382 -8.49 17.46 12.99
CA LYS A 382 -9.41 16.41 13.47
C LYS A 382 -10.87 16.84 13.42
N ILE A 383 -11.20 18.07 13.80
CA ILE A 383 -12.57 18.60 13.69
C ILE A 383 -13.03 18.66 12.23
N ILE A 384 -12.14 19.03 11.31
CA ILE A 384 -12.43 19.08 9.87
C ILE A 384 -12.67 17.66 9.32
N GLU A 385 -11.93 16.67 9.83
CA GLU A 385 -12.04 15.25 9.46
C GLU A 385 -13.27 14.55 10.03
N GLU A 386 -13.90 15.04 11.11
CA GLU A 386 -15.17 14.46 11.64
C GLU A 386 -16.30 14.42 10.60
N PHE A 387 -16.15 15.13 9.48
CA PHE A 387 -17.10 15.20 8.37
C PHE A 387 -16.56 14.63 7.05
N GLU A 388 -15.48 13.82 7.09
CA GLU A 388 -14.99 12.99 5.97
C GLU A 388 -15.67 11.63 5.90
#